data_AF-V5IP18-F1
#
_entry.id   AF-V5IP18-F1
#
_cell.length_a   1.000
_cell.length_b   1.000
_cell.length_c   1.000
_cell.angle_alpha   90.00
_cell.angle_beta   90.00
_cell.angle_gamma   90.00
#
_symmetry.space_group_name_H-M   'P 1'
#
loop_
_entity.id
_entity.type
_entity.pdbx_description
1 polymer ?
#
loop_
_entity_poly.entity_id
_entity_poly.type
_entity_poly.pdbx_seq_one_letter_code
_entity_poly.pdbx_strand_id
1 'polypeptide(L)'
;MDQESSSQHPKGHQRTRSAVKATRPRSSTKGPLDVGDTPLASHLLPPQTQQTDQQTSSSHAEQQHQMMIPGGHGHQARAPVSASPLLPRSPAAHSPAPPHSRRQPPPLSLSPAGPSPRMSFSPGPGSGAASGRGAPRPPPDFSHLLRPDIYHELAPLNVPPPFRQSAKQPSASTPIPDLLAGGHFRAAAVAAAQALTGANGAPAPDPADHALILSLFYVRLACLTLIDATALATQEVKALEDLNATFYVDETGHNLIPWELRILAVRLQAISFADQRRAVMSYYDLAREARLRLAEAAAKHDNSEKQLWRERLNDLGVRVAGVLVEMDDLKGAVEHLTSLKESDNGSGKMQMARALLWLHLGDVDAARGCVKPAEGSEGPSDNMTERIMHALCDMADGKYSEALNQWEELSKVSDDEMIGVNRGVCLLYVGRLQEGKDLLEGLVDSGRTSHTLLFNLTTMYELCTERSRTLKVQLTEKVAALEPTSFGWEKTNADFKL
;
A
#
# COMPACT_ATOMS: atom_id res chain seq x y z
N MET A 1 -48.49 12.23 69.31
CA MET A 1 -49.56 12.62 68.36
C MET A 1 -48.88 13.49 67.32
N ASP A 2 -48.66 12.88 66.17
CA ASP A 2 -47.59 13.14 65.23
C ASP A 2 -47.83 14.35 64.34
N GLN A 3 -46.77 15.13 64.08
CA GLN A 3 -46.56 15.86 62.84
C GLN A 3 -45.09 16.31 62.76
N GLU A 4 -44.27 15.55 62.03
CA GLU A 4 -42.97 16.01 61.53
C GLU A 4 -42.94 15.91 60.01
N SER A 5 -42.59 17.05 59.40
CA SER A 5 -42.50 17.28 57.96
C SER A 5 -41.26 16.60 57.37
N SER A 6 -41.47 15.71 56.39
CA SER A 6 -40.38 15.06 55.66
C SER A 6 -39.90 15.93 54.50
N SER A 7 -38.60 16.20 54.51
CA SER A 7 -37.78 16.81 53.46
C SER A 7 -37.44 15.80 52.37
N GLN A 8 -37.57 16.17 51.09
CA GLN A 8 -37.04 15.39 49.96
C GLN A 8 -36.21 16.25 49.01
N HIS A 9 -34.97 15.82 48.81
CA HIS A 9 -33.96 16.36 47.90
C HIS A 9 -34.36 16.27 46.41
N PRO A 10 -34.05 17.27 45.56
CA PRO A 10 -34.04 17.10 44.12
C PRO A 10 -32.67 16.60 43.63
N LYS A 11 -32.66 15.45 42.94
CA LYS A 11 -31.51 14.85 42.26
C LYS A 11 -31.11 15.68 41.03
N GLY A 12 -29.88 16.19 41.02
CA GLY A 12 -29.29 16.89 39.89
C GLY A 12 -29.05 15.99 38.68
N HIS A 13 -29.52 16.43 37.51
CA HIS A 13 -29.19 15.82 36.21
C HIS A 13 -27.78 16.24 35.78
N GLN A 14 -26.84 15.30 35.74
CA GLN A 14 -25.55 15.49 35.05
C GLN A 14 -25.79 15.42 33.54
N ARG A 15 -25.52 16.53 32.83
CA ARG A 15 -25.45 16.56 31.37
C ARG A 15 -24.17 15.86 30.91
N THR A 16 -24.33 14.72 30.25
CA THR A 16 -23.29 14.03 29.48
C THR A 16 -22.78 14.95 28.37
N ARG A 17 -21.50 15.33 28.42
CA ARG A 17 -20.81 15.98 27.30
C ARG A 17 -20.65 14.95 26.19
N SER A 18 -21.36 15.14 25.10
CA SER A 18 -21.20 14.37 23.87
C SER A 18 -19.80 14.63 23.31
N ALA A 19 -18.94 13.60 23.27
CA ALA A 19 -17.65 13.68 22.60
C ALA A 19 -17.89 13.95 21.11
N VAL A 20 -17.38 15.09 20.63
CA VAL A 20 -17.38 15.43 19.21
C VAL A 20 -16.47 14.41 18.52
N LYS A 21 -17.07 13.52 17.75
CA LYS A 21 -16.42 12.55 16.88
C LYS A 21 -15.51 13.32 15.92
N ALA A 22 -14.20 13.20 16.08
CA ALA A 22 -13.22 13.76 15.16
C ALA A 22 -13.48 13.19 13.76
N THR A 23 -13.95 14.05 12.85
CA THR A 23 -14.08 13.73 11.43
C THR A 23 -12.69 13.51 10.86
N ARG A 24 -12.40 12.26 10.45
CA ARG A 24 -11.17 11.86 9.77
C ARG A 24 -10.94 12.74 8.52
N PRO A 25 -9.73 13.28 8.29
CA PRO A 25 -9.36 13.78 6.98
C PRO A 25 -9.43 12.63 5.98
N ARG A 26 -10.00 12.88 4.80
CA ARG A 26 -10.11 11.88 3.73
C ARG A 26 -8.72 11.43 3.29
N SER A 27 -8.46 10.13 3.29
CA SER A 27 -7.22 9.49 2.81
C SER A 27 -7.15 9.51 1.27
N SER A 28 -6.94 10.69 0.69
CA SER A 28 -6.76 10.85 -0.76
C SER A 28 -5.29 11.09 -1.14
N THR A 29 -4.36 10.52 -0.38
CA THR A 29 -2.94 10.48 -0.71
C THR A 29 -2.49 9.05 -0.54
N LYS A 30 -2.07 8.40 -1.64
CA LYS A 30 -1.48 7.06 -1.60
C LYS A 30 -0.34 7.06 -0.59
N GLY A 31 -0.49 6.28 0.47
CA GLY A 31 0.44 6.24 1.60
C GLY A 31 1.54 5.20 1.38
N PRO A 32 2.50 5.07 2.31
CA PRO A 32 3.54 4.03 2.26
C PRO A 32 2.99 2.59 2.16
N LEU A 33 1.72 2.38 2.53
CA LEU A 33 0.98 1.13 2.35
C LEU A 33 0.79 0.75 0.87
N ASP A 34 0.65 1.73 -0.03
CA ASP A 34 0.46 1.49 -1.47
C ASP A 34 1.79 1.21 -2.20
N VAL A 35 2.93 1.49 -1.56
CA VAL A 35 4.28 1.28 -2.13
C VAL A 35 4.65 -0.20 -2.17
N GLY A 36 4.14 -0.99 -1.21
CA GLY A 36 4.34 -2.44 -1.12
C GLY A 36 3.61 -3.26 -2.19
N ASP A 37 2.69 -2.65 -2.92
CA ASP A 37 1.92 -3.30 -4.00
C ASP A 37 2.52 -3.03 -5.39
N THR A 38 3.77 -2.54 -5.48
CA THR A 38 4.46 -2.37 -6.76
C THR A 38 4.93 -3.74 -7.29
N PRO A 39 4.32 -4.26 -8.37
CA PRO A 39 4.53 -5.64 -8.80
C PRO A 39 6.00 -5.94 -9.17
N LEU A 40 6.73 -4.98 -9.74
CA LEU A 40 8.06 -5.26 -10.32
C LEU A 40 9.25 -5.24 -9.33
N ALA A 41 9.02 -5.03 -8.02
CA ALA A 41 10.11 -4.78 -7.06
C ALA A 41 11.06 -5.97 -6.82
N SER A 42 10.63 -7.21 -7.12
CA SER A 42 11.39 -8.43 -6.85
C SER A 42 12.46 -8.76 -7.91
N HIS A 43 12.44 -8.14 -9.09
CA HIS A 43 13.38 -8.44 -10.19
C HIS A 43 14.48 -7.40 -10.41
N LEU A 44 14.50 -6.30 -9.63
CA LEU A 44 15.36 -5.13 -9.90
C LEU A 44 16.51 -4.92 -8.89
N LEU A 45 16.73 -5.84 -7.94
CA LEU A 45 17.82 -5.74 -6.97
C LEU A 45 18.90 -6.80 -7.24
N PRO A 46 20.18 -6.42 -7.42
CA PRO A 46 21.28 -7.37 -7.42
C PRO A 46 21.50 -7.95 -6.01
N PRO A 47 22.01 -9.19 -5.88
CA PRO A 47 22.27 -9.82 -4.58
C PRO A 47 23.35 -9.04 -3.82
N GLN A 48 23.04 -8.56 -2.61
CA GLN A 48 24.04 -7.98 -1.73
C GLN A 48 24.95 -9.09 -1.18
N THR A 49 26.17 -9.17 -1.70
CA THR A 49 27.27 -9.92 -1.10
C THR A 49 27.64 -9.32 0.26
N GLN A 50 27.49 -10.11 1.33
CA GLN A 50 28.04 -9.80 2.65
C GLN A 50 29.57 -9.85 2.58
N GLN A 51 30.24 -8.70 2.66
CA GLN A 51 31.66 -8.62 2.98
C GLN A 51 31.81 -8.37 4.48
N THR A 52 32.37 -9.35 5.16
CA THR A 52 32.91 -9.26 6.52
C THR A 52 34.20 -8.45 6.50
N ASP A 53 34.24 -7.34 7.23
CA ASP A 53 35.52 -6.67 7.53
C ASP A 53 35.76 -6.56 9.03
N GLN A 54 36.97 -6.99 9.39
CA GLN A 54 37.52 -7.09 10.73
C GLN A 54 38.02 -5.73 11.23
N GLN A 55 37.87 -5.53 12.53
CA GLN A 55 38.42 -4.42 13.30
C GLN A 55 39.94 -4.31 13.16
N THR A 56 40.44 -3.08 12.97
CA THR A 56 41.72 -2.66 13.56
C THR A 56 41.62 -1.24 14.11
N SER A 57 41.91 -1.14 15.40
CA SER A 57 42.04 0.04 16.25
C SER A 57 43.21 0.95 15.87
N SER A 58 43.03 2.27 16.00
CA SER A 58 44.10 3.15 16.49
C SER A 58 43.55 4.49 17.01
N SER A 59 43.90 4.77 18.26
CA SER A 59 43.79 6.00 19.03
C SER A 59 44.47 7.21 18.39
N HIS A 60 43.95 8.43 18.61
CA HIS A 60 44.74 9.57 19.08
C HIS A 60 43.85 10.70 19.63
N ALA A 61 44.42 11.42 20.60
CA ALA A 61 43.81 12.34 21.54
C ALA A 61 43.94 13.83 21.13
N GLU A 62 43.42 14.71 22.01
CA GLU A 62 43.70 16.15 22.16
C GLU A 62 42.87 17.10 21.27
N GLN A 63 42.37 18.27 21.69
CA GLN A 63 42.50 19.04 22.95
C GLN A 63 41.40 20.12 22.98
N GLN A 64 41.17 20.64 24.18
CA GLN A 64 40.22 21.68 24.60
C GLN A 64 40.39 23.03 23.89
N HIS A 65 39.30 23.82 23.79
CA HIS A 65 39.30 25.22 24.22
C HIS A 65 37.89 25.69 24.63
N GLN A 66 37.87 26.42 25.73
CA GLN A 66 36.73 26.92 26.49
C GLN A 66 36.84 28.45 26.55
N MET A 67 35.75 29.20 26.34
CA MET A 67 35.46 30.53 26.92
C MET A 67 34.01 30.90 26.58
N MET A 68 33.08 30.86 27.55
CA MET A 68 32.62 31.95 28.43
C MET A 68 31.71 33.01 27.77
N ILE A 69 30.46 33.00 28.26
CA ILE A 69 29.39 34.01 28.18
C ILE A 69 29.76 35.24 29.05
N PRO A 70 29.12 36.42 28.92
CA PRO A 70 27.87 36.71 29.69
C PRO A 70 26.86 37.62 28.91
N GLY A 71 25.54 37.39 29.01
CA GLY A 71 24.61 38.09 29.94
C GLY A 71 24.04 39.38 29.32
N GLY A 72 22.75 39.77 29.37
CA GLY A 72 21.53 39.30 30.01
C GLY A 72 20.38 40.32 29.77
N HIS A 73 19.22 40.10 30.41
CA HIS A 73 18.01 40.97 30.53
C HIS A 73 17.10 40.99 29.27
N GLY A 74 15.79 40.70 29.28
CA GLY A 74 14.80 40.58 30.35
C GLY A 74 13.66 41.56 30.07
N HIS A 75 12.50 41.10 29.57
CA HIS A 75 11.21 41.78 29.75
C HIS A 75 10.02 40.84 29.50
N GLN A 76 9.13 40.79 30.50
CA GLN A 76 7.80 40.20 30.48
C GLN A 76 6.85 41.04 29.61
N ALA A 77 5.90 40.41 28.91
CA ALA A 77 4.47 40.41 29.27
C ALA A 77 3.52 40.17 28.07
N ARG A 78 2.50 39.33 28.37
CA ARG A 78 1.10 39.35 27.92
C ARG A 78 0.71 38.76 26.55
N ALA A 79 -0.10 37.69 26.65
CA ALA A 79 -0.96 37.11 25.63
C ALA A 79 -2.10 38.06 25.18
N PRO A 80 -2.70 37.77 24.02
CA PRO A 80 -4.15 37.55 24.02
C PRO A 80 -4.63 36.37 23.13
N VAL A 81 -5.52 35.59 23.73
CA VAL A 81 -6.83 35.08 23.27
C VAL A 81 -7.07 34.78 21.76
N SER A 82 -7.22 33.48 21.49
CA SER A 82 -8.19 32.79 20.62
C SER A 82 -8.91 33.57 19.51
N ALA A 83 -8.67 33.16 18.25
CA ALA A 83 -9.62 33.29 17.15
C ALA A 83 -9.36 32.20 16.10
N SER A 84 -10.23 31.20 16.02
CA SER A 84 -10.29 30.25 14.91
C SER A 84 -10.88 30.92 13.66
N PRO A 85 -10.26 30.83 12.48
CA PRO A 85 -10.93 31.19 11.24
C PRO A 85 -11.73 30.00 10.69
N LEU A 86 -13.04 30.21 10.60
CA LEU A 86 -14.01 29.39 9.87
C LEU A 86 -13.73 29.51 8.36
N LEU A 87 -13.59 28.39 7.66
CA LEU A 87 -13.63 28.35 6.19
C LEU A 87 -15.09 28.31 5.69
N PRO A 88 -15.39 28.90 4.52
CA PRO A 88 -16.74 29.12 4.04
C PRO A 88 -17.38 27.86 3.46
N ARG A 89 -18.61 27.58 3.89
CA ARG A 89 -19.55 26.65 3.23
C ARG A 89 -20.25 27.38 2.09
N SER A 90 -20.21 26.82 0.88
CA SER A 90 -21.19 27.13 -0.17
C SER A 90 -22.19 25.98 -0.34
N PRO A 91 -23.44 26.27 -0.76
CA PRO A 91 -24.60 25.43 -0.45
C PRO A 91 -24.86 24.37 -1.53
N ALA A 92 -25.19 23.15 -1.11
CA ALA A 92 -25.81 22.16 -1.97
C ALA A 92 -27.32 22.39 -2.01
N ALA A 93 -27.87 22.53 -3.22
CA ALA A 93 -29.28 22.66 -3.48
C ALA A 93 -30.03 21.37 -3.11
N HIS A 94 -31.09 21.51 -2.31
CA HIS A 94 -32.08 20.47 -2.08
C HIS A 94 -33.25 20.66 -3.06
N SER A 95 -33.74 19.56 -3.63
CA SER A 95 -35.14 19.43 -4.03
C SER A 95 -35.66 18.05 -3.60
N PRO A 96 -36.94 17.95 -3.22
CA PRO A 96 -37.45 16.86 -2.39
C PRO A 96 -38.12 15.74 -3.20
N ALA A 97 -38.16 14.53 -2.64
CA ALA A 97 -39.02 13.43 -3.10
C ALA A 97 -40.00 13.00 -1.97
N PRO A 98 -41.18 12.43 -2.30
CA PRO A 98 -42.36 12.38 -1.43
C PRO A 98 -42.42 11.10 -0.55
N PRO A 99 -43.38 11.02 0.41
CA PRO A 99 -43.35 10.05 1.49
C PRO A 99 -44.01 8.72 1.13
N HIS A 100 -43.40 7.60 1.52
CA HIS A 100 -44.07 6.30 1.56
C HIS A 100 -44.06 5.70 2.96
N SER A 101 -45.25 5.21 3.32
CA SER A 101 -45.71 4.85 4.64
C SER A 101 -45.02 3.64 5.26
N ARG A 102 -44.76 3.77 6.56
CA ARG A 102 -44.18 2.77 7.48
C ARG A 102 -45.16 1.61 7.68
N ARG A 103 -44.78 0.39 7.29
CA ARG A 103 -45.39 -0.87 7.78
C ARG A 103 -44.44 -1.53 8.78
N GLN A 104 -44.95 -1.80 9.98
CA GLN A 104 -44.26 -2.55 11.03
C GLN A 104 -44.31 -4.06 10.76
N PRO A 105 -43.27 -4.84 11.15
CA PRO A 105 -43.38 -6.29 11.26
C PRO A 105 -43.91 -6.73 12.64
N PRO A 106 -44.57 -7.90 12.76
CA PRO A 106 -45.09 -8.42 14.03
C PRO A 106 -44.01 -9.17 14.85
N PRO A 107 -44.25 -9.43 16.15
CA PRO A 107 -43.24 -9.93 17.08
C PRO A 107 -43.03 -11.45 17.02
N LEU A 108 -41.80 -11.89 17.30
CA LEU A 108 -41.42 -13.29 17.42
C LEU A 108 -41.78 -13.84 18.82
N SER A 109 -42.48 -14.97 18.83
CA SER A 109 -42.83 -15.75 20.03
C SER A 109 -41.78 -16.85 20.26
N LEU A 110 -41.30 -16.94 21.50
CA LEU A 110 -40.38 -17.96 22.04
C LEU A 110 -41.16 -19.10 22.70
N SER A 111 -40.82 -20.37 22.39
CA SER A 111 -41.05 -21.60 23.22
C SER A 111 -40.47 -22.86 22.51
N PRO A 112 -40.24 -24.01 23.18
CA PRO A 112 -38.91 -24.44 23.64
C PRO A 112 -38.38 -25.71 22.96
N ALA A 113 -37.12 -26.04 23.28
CA ALA A 113 -36.28 -27.10 22.72
C ALA A 113 -36.82 -28.54 22.86
N GLY A 114 -36.61 -29.33 21.80
CA GLY A 114 -36.68 -30.79 21.75
C GLY A 114 -35.53 -31.36 20.88
N PRO A 115 -35.08 -32.61 21.10
CA PRO A 115 -33.73 -33.04 20.79
C PRO A 115 -33.49 -33.39 19.30
N SER A 116 -32.30 -33.05 18.81
CA SER A 116 -31.83 -33.27 17.43
C SER A 116 -31.71 -34.76 17.06
N PRO A 117 -32.13 -35.20 15.86
CA PRO A 117 -31.76 -36.51 15.34
C PRO A 117 -30.36 -36.44 14.71
N ARG A 118 -29.58 -37.47 15.02
CA ARG A 118 -28.23 -37.76 14.55
C ARG A 118 -28.31 -38.19 13.08
N MET A 119 -27.89 -37.36 12.14
CA MET A 119 -27.79 -37.75 10.73
C MET A 119 -26.49 -38.51 10.48
N SER A 120 -26.63 -39.82 10.30
CA SER A 120 -25.61 -40.75 9.83
C SER A 120 -25.31 -40.50 8.34
N PHE A 121 -24.10 -40.09 8.02
CA PHE A 121 -23.59 -40.08 6.65
C PHE A 121 -23.38 -41.52 6.19
N SER A 122 -24.13 -41.95 5.17
CA SER A 122 -23.85 -43.17 4.42
C SER A 122 -22.78 -42.84 3.37
N PRO A 123 -21.68 -43.61 3.26
CA PRO A 123 -20.70 -43.42 2.20
C PRO A 123 -21.30 -43.90 0.87
N GLY A 124 -21.39 -43.00 -0.11
CA GLY A 124 -21.76 -43.36 -1.48
C GLY A 124 -20.72 -44.31 -2.09
N PRO A 125 -21.12 -45.17 -3.05
CA PRO A 125 -20.24 -46.19 -3.60
C PRO A 125 -19.06 -45.55 -4.32
N GLY A 126 -17.86 -45.91 -3.88
CA GLY A 126 -16.62 -45.51 -4.53
C GLY A 126 -16.62 -45.96 -5.98
N SER A 127 -16.59 -44.99 -6.91
CA SER A 127 -15.98 -45.23 -8.20
C SER A 127 -14.49 -45.38 -7.96
N GLY A 128 -14.06 -46.63 -7.78
CA GLY A 128 -12.67 -47.01 -8.00
C GLY A 128 -12.34 -46.76 -9.47
N ALA A 129 -11.90 -45.54 -9.79
CA ALA A 129 -11.16 -45.29 -11.01
C ALA A 129 -9.82 -46.01 -10.86
N ALA A 130 -9.76 -47.18 -11.47
CA ALA A 130 -8.52 -47.88 -11.71
C ALA A 130 -7.49 -46.90 -12.29
N SER A 131 -6.29 -46.89 -11.71
CA SER A 131 -5.11 -46.20 -12.20
C SER A 131 -4.72 -46.74 -13.59
N GLY A 132 -5.43 -46.31 -14.62
CA GLY A 132 -4.91 -46.29 -15.97
C GLY A 132 -3.80 -45.24 -15.99
N ARG A 133 -2.58 -45.64 -16.37
CA ARG A 133 -1.54 -44.69 -16.79
C ARG A 133 -2.11 -43.90 -17.96
N GLY A 134 -2.74 -42.76 -17.67
CA GLY A 134 -3.26 -41.83 -18.66
C GLY A 134 -2.11 -41.36 -19.54
N ALA A 135 -2.35 -41.25 -20.83
CA ALA A 135 -1.44 -40.57 -21.74
C ALA A 135 -1.08 -39.18 -21.16
N PRO A 136 0.16 -38.69 -21.36
CA PRO A 136 0.57 -37.37 -20.89
C PRO A 136 -0.46 -36.33 -21.36
N ARG A 137 -0.94 -35.51 -20.44
CA ARG A 137 -1.94 -34.48 -20.78
C ARG A 137 -1.26 -33.54 -21.78
N PRO A 138 -1.91 -33.18 -22.90
CA PRO A 138 -1.35 -32.19 -23.80
C PRO A 138 -1.05 -30.89 -23.01
N PRO A 139 0.01 -30.15 -23.37
CA PRO A 139 0.33 -28.89 -22.72
C PRO A 139 -0.89 -27.96 -22.78
N PRO A 140 -1.17 -27.17 -21.73
CA PRO A 140 -2.32 -26.28 -21.74
C PRO A 140 -2.15 -25.22 -22.84
N ASP A 141 -3.25 -24.93 -23.53
CA ASP A 141 -3.29 -23.98 -24.64
C ASP A 141 -3.71 -22.59 -24.15
N PHE A 142 -2.77 -21.64 -24.21
CA PHE A 142 -2.97 -20.25 -23.79
C PHE A 142 -3.39 -19.31 -24.94
N SER A 143 -3.85 -19.85 -26.07
CA SER A 143 -4.35 -19.06 -27.22
C SER A 143 -5.39 -18.00 -26.82
N HIS A 144 -6.18 -18.27 -25.78
CA HIS A 144 -7.17 -17.34 -25.27
C HIS A 144 -6.57 -16.01 -24.78
N LEU A 145 -5.34 -16.00 -24.25
CA LEU A 145 -4.61 -14.79 -23.83
C LEU A 145 -3.92 -14.06 -25.00
N LEU A 146 -3.76 -14.70 -26.16
CA LEU A 146 -3.10 -14.08 -27.32
C LEU A 146 -4.05 -13.21 -28.14
N ARG A 147 -5.35 -13.17 -27.77
CA ARG A 147 -6.37 -12.48 -28.56
C ARG A 147 -6.29 -10.96 -28.37
N PRO A 148 -6.25 -10.16 -29.46
CA PRO A 148 -6.13 -8.70 -29.37
C PRO A 148 -7.27 -8.00 -28.61
N ASP A 149 -8.48 -8.59 -28.60
CA ASP A 149 -9.66 -8.00 -27.95
C ASP A 149 -9.54 -7.89 -26.42
N ILE A 150 -8.56 -8.58 -25.81
CA ILE A 150 -8.29 -8.46 -24.38
C ILE A 150 -7.58 -7.15 -24.05
N TYR A 151 -6.71 -6.65 -24.93
CA TYR A 151 -5.76 -5.60 -24.61
C TYR A 151 -6.27 -4.22 -25.03
N HIS A 152 -6.44 -3.33 -24.05
CA HIS A 152 -7.00 -2.01 -24.28
C HIS A 152 -5.92 -0.99 -24.66
N GLU A 153 -6.24 -0.11 -25.60
CA GLU A 153 -5.35 0.99 -25.99
C GLU A 153 -5.17 2.00 -24.84
N LEU A 154 -3.95 2.52 -24.70
CA LEU A 154 -3.60 3.47 -23.66
C LEU A 154 -3.74 4.91 -24.16
N ALA A 155 -4.81 5.58 -23.75
CA ALA A 155 -5.04 6.98 -24.10
C ALA A 155 -3.91 7.89 -23.57
N PRO A 156 -3.32 8.76 -24.42
CA PRO A 156 -2.27 9.68 -23.99
C PRO A 156 -2.82 10.93 -23.28
N LEU A 157 -4.14 11.08 -23.15
CA LEU A 157 -4.79 12.29 -22.64
C LEU A 157 -4.44 12.62 -21.18
N ASN A 158 -4.20 11.58 -20.37
CA ASN A 158 -3.84 11.74 -18.95
C ASN A 158 -2.34 12.06 -18.75
N VAL A 159 -1.55 12.09 -19.82
CA VAL A 159 -0.12 12.42 -19.77
C VAL A 159 0.06 13.90 -20.14
N PRO A 160 0.71 14.71 -19.28
CA PRO A 160 0.95 16.10 -19.58
C PRO A 160 1.78 16.29 -20.87
N PRO A 161 1.53 17.36 -21.66
CA PRO A 161 2.25 17.61 -22.90
C PRO A 161 3.79 17.57 -22.80
N PRO A 162 4.43 18.10 -21.73
CA PRO A 162 5.89 18.06 -21.60
C PRO A 162 6.48 16.64 -21.65
N PHE A 163 5.80 15.63 -21.08
CA PHE A 163 6.25 14.25 -21.19
C PHE A 163 6.02 13.69 -22.59
N ARG A 164 4.84 13.94 -23.19
CA ARG A 164 4.47 13.41 -24.51
C ARG A 164 5.37 13.91 -25.64
N GLN A 165 5.85 15.14 -25.53
CA GLN A 165 6.66 15.80 -26.56
C GLN A 165 8.16 15.77 -26.26
N SER A 166 8.55 15.14 -25.15
CA SER A 166 9.95 15.07 -24.75
C SER A 166 10.76 14.19 -25.72
N ALA A 167 12.00 14.61 -26.00
CA ALA A 167 12.97 13.81 -26.72
C ALA A 167 13.38 12.52 -25.97
N LYS A 168 13.00 12.40 -24.70
CA LYS A 168 13.27 11.24 -23.83
C LYS A 168 12.24 10.11 -23.96
N GLN A 169 11.24 10.27 -24.83
CA GLN A 169 10.32 9.18 -25.15
C GLN A 169 11.08 8.02 -25.83
N PRO A 170 10.86 6.77 -25.39
CA PRO A 170 11.55 5.64 -25.98
C PRO A 170 11.07 5.37 -27.40
N SER A 171 11.92 4.72 -28.21
CA SER A 171 11.55 4.28 -29.55
C SER A 171 10.52 3.14 -29.48
N ALA A 172 9.69 3.00 -30.51
CA ALA A 172 8.72 1.90 -30.59
C ALA A 172 9.39 0.50 -30.66
N SER A 173 10.67 0.44 -31.04
CA SER A 173 11.47 -0.78 -31.11
C SER A 173 12.27 -1.08 -29.83
N THR A 174 12.16 -0.27 -28.79
CA THR A 174 12.93 -0.47 -27.55
C THR A 174 12.47 -1.75 -26.84
N PRO A 175 13.38 -2.67 -26.47
CA PRO A 175 13.03 -3.91 -25.77
C PRO A 175 12.35 -3.66 -24.42
N ILE A 176 11.41 -4.54 -24.04
CA ILE A 176 10.69 -4.46 -22.76
C ILE A 176 11.63 -4.35 -21.55
N PRO A 177 12.72 -5.14 -21.42
CA PRO A 177 13.62 -5.01 -20.27
C PRO A 177 14.24 -3.61 -20.14
N ASP A 178 14.60 -2.98 -21.26
CA ASP A 178 15.18 -1.64 -21.27
C ASP A 178 14.14 -0.57 -20.93
N LEU A 179 12.90 -0.74 -21.40
CA LEU A 179 11.77 0.11 -21.01
C LEU A 179 11.51 0.06 -19.51
N LEU A 180 11.55 -1.14 -18.92
CA LEU A 180 11.37 -1.33 -17.48
C LEU A 180 12.53 -0.72 -16.69
N ALA A 181 13.77 -0.92 -17.13
CA ALA A 181 14.96 -0.34 -16.51
C ALA A 181 14.93 1.20 -16.53
N GLY A 182 14.43 1.80 -17.62
CA GLY A 182 14.24 3.26 -17.74
C GLY A 182 12.96 3.80 -17.11
N GLY A 183 12.12 2.95 -16.50
CA GLY A 183 10.83 3.36 -15.91
C GLY A 183 9.81 3.87 -16.93
N HIS A 184 9.88 3.44 -18.18
CA HIS A 184 8.93 3.77 -19.24
C HIS A 184 7.75 2.78 -19.22
N PHE A 185 7.02 2.72 -18.10
CA PHE A 185 5.99 1.72 -17.85
C PHE A 185 4.85 1.75 -18.88
N ARG A 186 4.42 2.92 -19.36
CA ARG A 186 3.40 2.99 -20.44
C ARG A 186 3.88 2.29 -21.71
N ALA A 187 5.11 2.59 -22.14
CA ALA A 187 5.68 1.99 -23.34
C ALA A 187 5.87 0.47 -23.14
N ALA A 188 6.34 0.03 -21.96
CA ALA A 188 6.46 -1.39 -21.63
C ALA A 188 5.10 -2.11 -21.65
N ALA A 189 4.04 -1.49 -21.15
CA ALA A 189 2.68 -2.04 -21.23
C ALA A 189 2.21 -2.20 -22.68
N VAL A 190 2.49 -1.21 -23.55
CA VAL A 190 2.15 -1.30 -24.98
C VAL A 190 2.95 -2.40 -25.66
N ALA A 191 4.26 -2.45 -25.44
CA ALA A 191 5.15 -3.45 -26.00
C ALA A 191 4.77 -4.87 -25.56
N ALA A 192 4.38 -5.08 -24.29
CA ALA A 192 3.91 -6.37 -23.81
C ALA A 192 2.62 -6.83 -24.51
N ALA A 193 1.64 -5.93 -24.69
CA ALA A 193 0.41 -6.25 -25.43
C ALA A 193 0.70 -6.57 -26.92
N GLN A 194 1.60 -5.82 -27.55
CA GLN A 194 2.02 -6.08 -28.93
C GLN A 194 2.74 -7.42 -29.07
N ALA A 195 3.62 -7.75 -28.12
CA ALA A 195 4.32 -9.03 -28.08
C ALA A 195 3.34 -10.19 -27.90
N LEU A 196 2.33 -10.05 -27.03
CA LEU A 196 1.29 -11.08 -26.82
C LEU A 196 0.42 -11.31 -28.06
N THR A 197 0.16 -10.28 -28.85
CA THR A 197 -0.80 -10.33 -29.96
C THR A 197 -0.16 -10.54 -31.33
N GLY A 198 1.17 -10.55 -31.42
CA GLY A 198 1.89 -10.60 -32.69
C GLY A 198 1.71 -9.33 -33.53
N ALA A 199 1.59 -8.17 -32.90
CA ALA A 199 1.48 -6.89 -33.59
C ALA A 199 2.84 -6.44 -34.15
N ASN A 200 2.83 -5.49 -35.09
CA ASN A 200 4.03 -4.89 -35.71
C ASN A 200 4.93 -5.87 -36.50
N GLY A 201 4.35 -6.95 -37.03
CA GLY A 201 5.07 -7.90 -37.91
C GLY A 201 5.89 -8.95 -37.17
N ALA A 202 5.88 -8.97 -35.84
CA ALA A 202 6.41 -10.06 -35.03
C ALA A 202 5.35 -11.16 -34.88
N PRO A 203 5.73 -12.46 -34.93
CA PRO A 203 4.78 -13.53 -34.65
C PRO A 203 4.37 -13.49 -33.17
N ALA A 204 3.10 -13.84 -32.89
CA ALA A 204 2.66 -14.10 -31.53
C ALA A 204 3.40 -15.33 -30.94
N PRO A 205 3.56 -15.42 -29.61
CA PRO A 205 4.14 -16.59 -28.94
C PRO A 205 3.43 -17.89 -29.31
N ASP A 206 4.14 -19.02 -29.22
CA ASP A 206 3.52 -20.34 -29.28
C ASP A 206 2.49 -20.46 -28.13
N PRO A 207 1.22 -20.81 -28.41
CA PRO A 207 0.20 -20.98 -27.38
C PRO A 207 0.55 -21.99 -26.27
N ALA A 208 1.51 -22.89 -26.50
CA ALA A 208 2.01 -23.82 -25.48
C ALA A 208 3.10 -23.21 -24.56
N ASP A 209 3.70 -22.07 -24.94
CA ASP A 209 4.74 -21.37 -24.16
C ASP A 209 4.10 -20.48 -23.07
N HIS A 210 3.46 -21.16 -22.12
CA HIS A 210 2.80 -20.53 -20.97
C HIS A 210 3.75 -19.63 -20.16
N ALA A 211 5.04 -19.98 -20.05
CA ALA A 211 6.01 -19.22 -19.28
C ALA A 211 6.22 -17.83 -19.90
N LEU A 212 6.44 -17.76 -21.21
CA LEU A 212 6.57 -16.49 -21.92
C LEU A 212 5.25 -15.70 -21.87
N ILE A 213 4.12 -16.33 -22.17
CA ILE A 213 2.80 -15.67 -22.23
C ILE A 213 2.44 -15.07 -20.87
N LEU A 214 2.55 -15.83 -19.78
CA LEU A 214 2.22 -15.36 -18.44
C LEU A 214 3.20 -14.30 -17.94
N SER A 215 4.47 -14.37 -18.35
CA SER A 215 5.46 -13.31 -18.03
C SER A 215 5.12 -11.98 -18.71
N LEU A 216 4.77 -12.00 -20.00
CA LEU A 216 4.37 -10.81 -20.74
C LEU A 216 3.05 -10.25 -20.20
N PHE A 217 2.09 -11.13 -19.89
CA PHE A 217 0.81 -10.73 -19.31
C PHE A 217 0.99 -10.10 -17.93
N TYR A 218 1.90 -10.64 -17.12
CA TYR A 218 2.29 -10.03 -15.86
C TYR A 218 2.90 -8.65 -16.04
N VAL A 219 3.87 -8.49 -16.95
CA VAL A 219 4.46 -7.18 -17.26
C VAL A 219 3.38 -6.19 -17.70
N ARG A 220 2.44 -6.62 -18.55
CA ARG A 220 1.30 -5.80 -19.00
C ARG A 220 0.49 -5.30 -17.81
N LEU A 221 -0.05 -6.20 -16.98
CA LEU A 221 -0.87 -5.82 -15.82
C LEU A 221 -0.10 -4.98 -14.81
N ALA A 222 1.16 -5.33 -14.55
CA ALA A 222 2.05 -4.64 -13.64
C ALA A 222 2.31 -3.19 -14.08
N CYS A 223 2.60 -2.98 -15.37
CA CYS A 223 2.82 -1.64 -15.89
C CYS A 223 1.53 -0.81 -15.89
N LEU A 224 0.37 -1.42 -16.14
CA LEU A 224 -0.92 -0.73 -16.05
C LEU A 224 -1.21 -0.23 -14.63
N THR A 225 -0.91 -1.01 -13.59
CA THR A 225 -1.08 -0.55 -12.21
C THR A 225 -0.10 0.57 -11.86
N LEU A 226 1.15 0.48 -12.33
CA LEU A 226 2.18 1.50 -12.09
C LEU A 226 1.88 2.86 -12.72
N ILE A 227 1.17 2.89 -13.86
CA ILE A 227 0.72 4.15 -14.52
C ILE A 227 -0.70 4.58 -14.12
N ASP A 228 -1.25 4.00 -13.04
CA ASP A 228 -2.60 4.26 -12.52
C ASP A 228 -3.74 3.93 -13.52
N ALA A 229 -3.49 3.04 -14.48
CA ALA A 229 -4.48 2.50 -15.41
C ALA A 229 -5.17 1.24 -14.83
N THR A 230 -5.44 1.22 -13.53
CA THR A 230 -6.02 0.08 -12.81
C THR A 230 -7.37 -0.36 -13.37
N ALA A 231 -8.18 0.58 -13.88
CA ALA A 231 -9.44 0.25 -14.55
C ALA A 231 -9.25 -0.64 -15.81
N LEU A 232 -8.13 -0.50 -16.52
CA LEU A 232 -7.81 -1.38 -17.64
C LEU A 232 -7.25 -2.70 -17.13
N ALA A 233 -6.31 -2.67 -16.16
CA ALA A 233 -5.75 -3.88 -15.57
C ALA A 233 -6.83 -4.84 -15.02
N THR A 234 -7.86 -4.27 -14.37
CA THR A 234 -9.02 -5.01 -13.86
C THR A 234 -9.92 -5.59 -14.96
N GLN A 235 -9.97 -4.99 -16.15
CA GLN A 235 -10.68 -5.56 -17.29
C GLN A 235 -9.87 -6.71 -17.91
N GLU A 236 -8.57 -6.48 -18.14
CA GLU A 236 -7.69 -7.45 -18.81
C GLU A 236 -7.48 -8.71 -17.95
N VAL A 237 -7.31 -8.58 -16.62
CA VAL A 237 -7.09 -9.73 -15.71
C VAL A 237 -8.21 -10.76 -15.72
N LYS A 238 -9.42 -10.39 -16.16
CA LYS A 238 -10.56 -11.32 -16.26
C LYS A 238 -10.29 -12.46 -17.25
N ALA A 239 -9.36 -12.26 -18.19
CA ALA A 239 -8.93 -13.30 -19.10
C ALA A 239 -8.25 -14.49 -18.41
N LEU A 240 -7.76 -14.34 -17.17
CA LEU A 240 -7.24 -15.45 -16.37
C LEU A 240 -8.34 -16.32 -15.75
N GLU A 241 -9.59 -15.85 -15.72
CA GLU A 241 -10.72 -16.58 -15.14
C GLU A 241 -10.43 -17.08 -13.70
N ASP A 242 -10.64 -18.37 -13.44
CA ASP A 242 -10.39 -19.00 -12.14
C ASP A 242 -8.92 -19.46 -12.01
N LEU A 243 -8.17 -18.79 -11.14
CA LEU A 243 -6.75 -19.07 -10.86
C LEU A 243 -6.51 -20.47 -10.28
N ASN A 244 -7.55 -21.12 -9.73
CA ASN A 244 -7.49 -22.46 -9.15
C ASN A 244 -7.95 -23.56 -10.12
N ALA A 245 -8.30 -23.20 -11.37
CA ALA A 245 -8.74 -24.17 -12.35
C ALA A 245 -7.65 -25.22 -12.63
N THR A 246 -8.07 -26.48 -12.86
CA THR A 246 -7.17 -27.60 -13.21
C THR A 246 -6.38 -27.36 -14.50
N PHE A 247 -6.83 -26.42 -15.33
CA PHE A 247 -6.11 -25.90 -16.49
C PHE A 247 -4.73 -25.35 -16.11
N TYR A 248 -4.63 -24.62 -15.00
CA TYR A 248 -3.39 -23.98 -14.54
C TYR A 248 -2.50 -24.90 -13.70
N VAL A 249 -2.86 -26.17 -13.51
CA VAL A 249 -2.09 -27.09 -12.66
C VAL A 249 -1.35 -28.08 -13.54
N ASP A 250 -0.04 -28.22 -13.33
CA ASP A 250 0.80 -29.18 -14.04
C ASP A 250 0.69 -30.61 -13.46
N GLU A 251 1.40 -31.57 -14.05
CA GLU A 251 1.39 -32.97 -13.59
C GLU A 251 1.97 -33.16 -12.18
N THR A 252 2.77 -32.21 -11.70
CA THR A 252 3.35 -32.21 -10.35
C THR A 252 2.42 -31.58 -9.31
N GLY A 253 1.27 -31.05 -9.73
CA GLY A 253 0.34 -30.31 -8.87
C GLY A 253 0.76 -28.85 -8.62
N HIS A 254 1.70 -28.32 -9.40
CA HIS A 254 2.17 -26.95 -9.29
C HIS A 254 1.33 -26.04 -10.18
N ASN A 255 1.01 -24.84 -9.69
CA ASN A 255 0.30 -23.85 -10.48
C ASN A 255 1.29 -23.20 -11.48
N LEU A 256 0.92 -23.21 -12.75
CA LEU A 256 1.68 -22.63 -13.86
C LEU A 256 1.72 -21.10 -13.82
N ILE A 257 0.74 -20.46 -13.17
CA ILE A 257 0.71 -19.01 -12.98
C ILE A 257 1.77 -18.62 -11.93
N PRO A 258 2.76 -17.77 -12.30
CA PRO A 258 3.77 -17.29 -11.35
C PRO A 258 3.14 -16.66 -10.10
N TRP A 259 3.79 -16.85 -8.95
CA TRP A 259 3.27 -16.37 -7.64
C TRP A 259 2.87 -14.90 -7.67
N GLU A 260 3.74 -14.04 -8.20
CA GLU A 260 3.50 -12.59 -8.24
C GLU A 260 2.29 -12.22 -9.12
N LEU A 261 2.09 -12.94 -10.23
CA LEU A 261 0.90 -12.77 -11.07
C LEU A 261 -0.36 -13.22 -10.34
N ARG A 262 -0.31 -14.30 -9.54
CA ARG A 262 -1.47 -14.74 -8.74
C ARG A 262 -1.85 -13.71 -7.68
N ILE A 263 -0.87 -13.13 -6.98
CA ILE A 263 -1.11 -12.07 -5.99
C ILE A 263 -1.74 -10.84 -6.65
N LEU A 264 -1.15 -10.37 -7.76
CA LEU A 264 -1.69 -9.25 -8.53
C LEU A 264 -3.10 -9.55 -9.06
N ALA A 265 -3.33 -10.77 -9.56
CA ALA A 265 -4.61 -11.17 -10.11
C ALA A 265 -5.71 -11.20 -9.06
N VAL A 266 -5.47 -11.73 -7.85
CA VAL A 266 -6.44 -11.69 -6.75
C VAL A 266 -6.85 -10.25 -6.44
N ARG A 267 -5.88 -9.33 -6.36
CA ARG A 267 -6.15 -7.91 -6.10
C ARG A 267 -6.99 -7.27 -7.21
N LEU A 268 -6.59 -7.45 -8.47
CA LEU A 268 -7.30 -6.85 -9.60
C LEU A 268 -8.70 -7.45 -9.79
N GLN A 269 -8.87 -8.76 -9.65
CA GLN A 269 -10.18 -9.41 -9.75
C GLN A 269 -11.13 -8.95 -8.63
N ALA A 270 -10.63 -8.76 -7.40
CA ALA A 270 -11.42 -8.23 -6.30
C ALA A 270 -12.00 -6.83 -6.60
N ILE A 271 -11.17 -5.93 -7.16
CA ILE A 271 -11.59 -4.59 -7.59
C ILE A 271 -12.63 -4.72 -8.72
N SER A 272 -12.37 -5.60 -9.69
CA SER A 272 -13.21 -5.79 -10.88
C SER A 272 -14.65 -6.20 -10.57
N PHE A 273 -14.82 -7.06 -9.57
CA PHE A 273 -16.13 -7.58 -9.16
C PHE A 273 -16.74 -6.79 -8.00
N ALA A 274 -16.02 -5.77 -7.48
CA ALA A 274 -16.35 -5.09 -6.23
C ALA A 274 -16.63 -6.08 -5.08
N ASP A 275 -15.90 -7.20 -5.07
CA ASP A 275 -16.13 -8.36 -4.18
C ASP A 275 -14.86 -8.65 -3.38
N GLN A 276 -14.62 -7.81 -2.36
CA GLN A 276 -13.49 -7.94 -1.45
C GLN A 276 -13.52 -9.25 -0.64
N ARG A 277 -14.72 -9.82 -0.39
CA ARG A 277 -14.86 -11.11 0.31
C ARG A 277 -14.21 -12.23 -0.49
N ARG A 278 -14.36 -12.21 -1.81
CA ARG A 278 -13.68 -13.16 -2.70
C ARG A 278 -12.16 -13.03 -2.62
N ALA A 279 -11.64 -11.81 -2.51
CA ALA A 279 -10.21 -11.59 -2.31
C ALA A 279 -9.69 -12.27 -1.04
N VAL A 280 -10.42 -12.13 0.07
CA VAL A 280 -10.10 -12.81 1.34
C VAL A 280 -10.06 -14.33 1.13
N MET A 281 -11.08 -14.90 0.49
CA MET A 281 -11.12 -16.34 0.18
C MET A 281 -9.94 -16.78 -0.68
N SER A 282 -9.64 -16.07 -1.76
CA SER A 282 -8.52 -16.39 -2.65
C SER A 282 -7.17 -16.26 -1.94
N TYR A 283 -6.97 -15.28 -1.06
CA TYR A 283 -5.76 -15.20 -0.25
C TYR A 283 -5.66 -16.36 0.76
N TYR A 284 -6.77 -16.83 1.34
CA TYR A 284 -6.76 -18.04 2.17
C TYR A 284 -6.45 -19.31 1.38
N ASP A 285 -6.89 -19.40 0.12
CA ASP A 285 -6.52 -20.51 -0.78
C ASP A 285 -5.01 -20.51 -1.04
N LEU A 286 -4.45 -19.35 -1.39
CA LEU A 286 -2.99 -19.18 -1.54
C LEU A 286 -2.24 -19.47 -0.23
N ALA A 287 -2.80 -19.10 0.92
CA ALA A 287 -2.21 -19.37 2.22
C ALA A 287 -2.27 -20.87 2.58
N ARG A 288 -3.28 -21.60 2.11
CA ARG A 288 -3.35 -23.06 2.25
C ARG A 288 -2.26 -23.73 1.42
N GLU A 289 -2.08 -23.30 0.17
CA GLU A 289 -0.97 -23.76 -0.67
C GLU A 289 0.38 -23.46 -0.01
N ALA A 290 0.62 -22.21 0.43
CA ALA A 290 1.86 -21.83 1.07
C ALA A 290 2.19 -22.68 2.32
N ARG A 291 1.18 -23.02 3.14
CA ARG A 291 1.36 -23.92 4.30
C ARG A 291 1.71 -25.34 3.88
N LEU A 292 1.10 -25.85 2.81
CA LEU A 292 1.43 -27.18 2.27
C LEU A 292 2.88 -27.22 1.78
N ARG A 293 3.29 -26.22 0.98
CA ARG A 293 4.67 -26.10 0.47
C ARG A 293 5.69 -25.91 1.57
N LEU A 294 5.35 -25.15 2.60
CA LEU A 294 6.18 -25.00 3.80
C LEU A 294 6.40 -26.34 4.51
N ALA A 295 5.36 -27.18 4.62
CA ALA A 295 5.46 -28.51 5.21
C ALA A 295 6.30 -29.46 4.34
N GLU A 296 6.12 -29.42 3.02
CA GLU A 296 6.95 -30.18 2.06
C GLU A 296 8.43 -29.79 2.14
N ALA A 297 8.74 -28.49 2.14
CA ALA A 297 10.10 -27.98 2.27
C ALA A 297 10.72 -28.36 3.62
N ALA A 298 9.93 -28.31 4.70
CA ALA A 298 10.38 -28.75 6.02
C ALA A 298 10.69 -30.26 6.06
N ALA A 299 9.87 -31.09 5.41
CA ALA A 299 10.11 -32.52 5.30
C ALA A 299 11.35 -32.86 4.46
N LYS A 300 11.65 -32.03 3.44
CA LYS A 300 12.86 -32.14 2.60
C LYS A 300 14.10 -31.48 3.21
N HIS A 301 13.98 -30.85 4.38
CA HIS A 301 15.02 -30.04 5.02
C HIS A 301 15.57 -28.90 4.13
N ASP A 302 14.76 -28.38 3.20
CA ASP A 302 15.12 -27.25 2.36
C ASP A 302 14.85 -25.94 3.10
N ASN A 303 15.88 -25.40 3.74
CA ASN A 303 15.76 -24.16 4.51
C ASN A 303 15.47 -22.94 3.63
N SER A 304 15.87 -22.95 2.36
CA SER A 304 15.68 -21.82 1.44
C SER A 304 14.22 -21.72 1.00
N GLU A 305 13.65 -22.82 0.51
CA GLU A 305 12.21 -22.91 0.19
C GLU A 305 11.36 -22.69 1.42
N LYS A 306 11.75 -23.24 2.58
CA LYS A 306 11.05 -23.02 3.84
C LYS A 306 10.98 -21.53 4.21
N GLN A 307 12.07 -20.79 3.99
CA GLN A 307 12.07 -19.35 4.25
C GLN A 307 11.19 -18.60 3.26
N LEU A 308 11.30 -18.91 1.97
CA LEU A 308 10.47 -18.32 0.91
C LEU A 308 8.97 -18.47 1.19
N TRP A 309 8.51 -19.69 1.47
CA TRP A 309 7.09 -19.96 1.73
C TRP A 309 6.59 -19.35 3.04
N ARG A 310 7.47 -19.21 4.03
CA ARG A 310 7.16 -18.48 5.26
C ARG A 310 6.95 -16.99 4.99
N GLU A 311 7.82 -16.37 4.21
CA GLU A 311 7.71 -14.96 3.84
C GLU A 311 6.42 -14.71 3.04
N ARG A 312 6.12 -15.56 2.05
CA ARG A 312 4.86 -15.52 1.30
C ARG A 312 3.64 -15.66 2.20
N LEU A 313 3.66 -16.58 3.17
CA LEU A 313 2.56 -16.77 4.11
C LEU A 313 2.32 -15.54 5.01
N ASN A 314 3.40 -14.89 5.45
CA ASN A 314 3.31 -13.66 6.24
C ASN A 314 2.77 -12.49 5.40
N ASP A 315 3.24 -12.34 4.16
CA ASP A 315 2.76 -11.35 3.20
C ASP A 315 1.25 -11.50 2.93
N LEU A 316 0.78 -12.73 2.69
CA LEU A 316 -0.65 -13.03 2.57
C LEU A 316 -1.43 -12.63 3.84
N GLY A 317 -0.84 -12.84 5.02
CA GLY A 317 -1.44 -12.42 6.29
C GLY A 317 -1.71 -10.90 6.34
N VAL A 318 -0.73 -10.10 5.94
CA VAL A 318 -0.85 -8.64 5.87
C VAL A 318 -1.83 -8.20 4.77
N ARG A 319 -1.83 -8.85 3.60
CA ARG A 319 -2.79 -8.57 2.52
C ARG A 319 -4.23 -8.83 2.96
N VAL A 320 -4.49 -9.92 3.68
CA VAL A 320 -5.84 -10.20 4.25
C VAL A 320 -6.26 -9.10 5.21
N ALA A 321 -5.37 -8.64 6.10
CA ALA A 321 -5.68 -7.50 6.97
C ALA A 321 -6.01 -6.23 6.17
N GLY A 322 -5.26 -5.95 5.10
CA GLY A 322 -5.54 -4.85 4.18
C GLY A 322 -6.93 -4.94 3.55
N VAL A 323 -7.33 -6.12 3.06
CA VAL A 323 -8.68 -6.31 2.50
C VAL A 323 -9.77 -6.14 3.56
N LEU A 324 -9.57 -6.63 4.79
CA LEU A 324 -10.54 -6.45 5.88
C LEU A 324 -10.74 -4.97 6.23
N VAL A 325 -9.65 -4.18 6.20
CA VAL A 325 -9.71 -2.72 6.33
C VAL A 325 -10.54 -2.09 5.21
N GLU A 326 -10.32 -2.48 3.95
CA GLU A 326 -11.09 -1.95 2.83
C GLU A 326 -12.58 -2.35 2.85
N MET A 327 -12.89 -3.46 3.50
CA MET A 327 -14.27 -3.91 3.77
C MET A 327 -14.94 -3.18 4.94
N ASP A 328 -14.24 -2.26 5.60
CA ASP A 328 -14.65 -1.60 6.85
C ASP A 328 -14.87 -2.59 8.03
N ASP A 329 -14.36 -3.83 7.92
CA ASP A 329 -14.32 -4.80 9.01
C ASP A 329 -13.07 -4.58 9.88
N LEU A 330 -13.04 -3.41 10.52
CA LEU A 330 -11.90 -2.99 11.34
C LEU A 330 -11.66 -3.96 12.51
N LYS A 331 -12.74 -4.53 13.06
CA LYS A 331 -12.65 -5.49 14.16
C LYS A 331 -11.99 -6.79 13.69
N GLY A 332 -12.44 -7.34 12.55
CA GLY A 332 -11.82 -8.51 11.94
C GLY A 332 -10.35 -8.26 11.58
N ALA A 333 -10.02 -7.07 11.06
CA ALA A 333 -8.64 -6.68 10.78
C ALA A 333 -7.76 -6.69 12.05
N VAL A 334 -8.23 -6.10 13.14
CA VAL A 334 -7.54 -6.09 14.45
C VAL A 334 -7.33 -7.51 14.99
N GLU A 335 -8.39 -8.33 15.02
CA GLU A 335 -8.32 -9.71 15.50
C GLU A 335 -7.34 -10.54 14.65
N HIS A 336 -7.41 -10.40 13.33
CA HIS A 336 -6.52 -11.09 12.39
C HIS A 336 -5.06 -10.65 12.57
N LEU A 337 -4.77 -9.34 12.59
CA LEU A 337 -3.41 -8.84 12.82
C LEU A 337 -2.85 -9.28 14.17
N THR A 338 -3.65 -9.27 15.23
CA THR A 338 -3.23 -9.76 16.55
C THR A 338 -2.86 -11.25 16.50
N SER A 339 -3.59 -12.04 15.71
CA SER A 339 -3.34 -13.48 15.55
C SER A 339 -2.09 -13.81 14.72
N LEU A 340 -1.63 -12.89 13.87
CA LEU A 340 -0.37 -13.06 13.13
C LEU A 340 0.77 -13.04 14.15
N LYS A 341 1.40 -14.20 14.35
CA LYS A 341 2.55 -14.34 15.26
C LYS A 341 3.65 -13.36 14.83
N GLU A 342 4.19 -12.63 15.80
CA GLU A 342 5.48 -11.97 15.66
C GLU A 342 6.49 -13.10 15.37
N SER A 343 6.88 -13.27 14.11
CA SER A 343 8.06 -14.09 13.83
C SER A 343 9.25 -13.23 14.21
N ASP A 344 10.07 -13.67 15.17
CA ASP A 344 11.32 -12.98 15.57
C ASP A 344 12.27 -12.72 14.38
N ASN A 345 12.04 -13.39 13.24
CA ASN A 345 12.77 -13.23 11.98
C ASN A 345 11.97 -12.50 10.87
N GLY A 346 10.92 -11.76 11.21
CA GLY A 346 10.15 -10.99 10.23
C GLY A 346 11.01 -9.88 9.64
N SER A 347 11.15 -9.83 8.31
CA SER A 347 11.82 -8.72 7.60
C SER A 347 11.28 -7.37 8.09
N GLY A 348 12.15 -6.36 8.25
CA GLY A 348 11.74 -5.02 8.69
C GLY A 348 10.59 -4.42 7.86
N LYS A 349 10.50 -4.80 6.57
CA LYS A 349 9.38 -4.43 5.69
C LYS A 349 8.03 -4.98 6.16
N MET A 350 8.01 -6.21 6.67
CA MET A 350 6.79 -6.85 7.19
C MET A 350 6.33 -6.18 8.49
N GLN A 351 7.27 -5.86 9.37
CA GLN A 351 6.98 -5.14 10.62
C GLN A 351 6.43 -3.74 10.33
N MET A 352 7.06 -3.02 9.39
CA MET A 352 6.59 -1.72 8.88
C MET A 352 5.16 -1.83 8.31
N ALA A 353 4.89 -2.78 7.42
CA ALA A 353 3.55 -2.95 6.83
C ALA A 353 2.47 -3.22 7.89
N ARG A 354 2.77 -4.09 8.86
CA ARG A 354 1.88 -4.35 10.01
C ARG A 354 1.65 -3.09 10.84
N ALA A 355 2.71 -2.35 11.17
CA ALA A 355 2.60 -1.14 11.98
C ALA A 355 1.80 -0.03 11.27
N LEU A 356 2.00 0.14 9.96
CA LEU A 356 1.22 1.05 9.14
C LEU A 356 -0.28 0.67 9.09
N LEU A 357 -0.61 -0.62 9.08
CA LEU A 357 -2.01 -1.06 9.18
C LEU A 357 -2.62 -0.72 10.55
N TRP A 358 -1.86 -0.87 11.65
CA TRP A 358 -2.31 -0.44 12.97
C TRP A 358 -2.55 1.08 13.03
N LEU A 359 -1.66 1.88 12.42
CA LEU A 359 -1.87 3.32 12.27
C LEU A 359 -3.13 3.64 11.46
N HIS A 360 -3.40 2.89 10.38
CA HIS A 360 -4.63 3.06 9.59
C HIS A 360 -5.90 2.73 10.40
N LEU A 361 -5.82 1.73 11.27
CA LEU A 361 -6.89 1.38 12.21
C LEU A 361 -7.06 2.42 13.32
N GLY A 362 -6.06 3.26 13.56
CA GLY A 362 -6.03 4.29 14.60
C GLY A 362 -5.50 3.79 15.94
N ASP A 363 -4.90 2.60 15.98
CA ASP A 363 -4.27 2.03 17.17
C ASP A 363 -2.78 2.34 17.16
N VAL A 364 -2.44 3.53 17.65
CA VAL A 364 -1.05 4.03 17.69
C VAL A 364 -0.20 3.22 18.67
N ASP A 365 -0.79 2.72 19.75
CA ASP A 365 -0.09 1.92 20.77
C ASP A 365 0.33 0.56 20.19
N ALA A 366 -0.58 -0.13 19.48
CA ALA A 366 -0.25 -1.37 18.78
C ALA A 366 0.79 -1.14 17.66
N ALA A 367 0.73 0.00 16.96
CA ALA A 367 1.73 0.36 15.96
C ALA A 367 3.13 0.54 16.57
N ARG A 368 3.24 1.23 17.71
CA ARG A 368 4.51 1.35 18.47
C ARG A 368 5.01 -0.02 18.94
N GLY A 369 4.11 -0.89 19.39
CA GLY A 369 4.44 -2.26 19.81
C GLY A 369 4.94 -3.17 18.70
N CYS A 370 4.72 -2.83 17.42
CA CYS A 370 5.22 -3.60 16.28
C CYS A 370 6.71 -3.42 16.03
N VAL A 371 7.32 -2.36 16.57
CA VAL A 371 8.76 -2.13 16.47
C VAL A 371 9.35 -2.09 17.88
N LYS A 372 9.51 -3.29 18.46
CA LYS A 372 10.17 -3.41 19.75
C LYS A 372 11.69 -3.18 19.56
N PRO A 373 12.34 -2.46 20.48
CA PRO A 373 13.80 -2.48 20.54
C PRO A 373 14.26 -3.93 20.78
N ALA A 374 15.35 -4.34 20.13
CA ALA A 374 15.95 -5.64 20.41
C ALA A 374 16.28 -5.70 21.91
N GLU A 375 15.81 -6.74 22.61
CA GLU A 375 16.07 -6.89 24.05
C GLU A 375 17.58 -6.84 24.31
N GLY A 376 18.04 -5.84 25.07
CA GLY A 376 19.45 -5.64 25.42
C GLY A 376 20.19 -4.49 24.71
N SER A 377 19.56 -3.73 23.81
CA SER A 377 20.17 -2.50 23.28
C SER A 377 19.92 -1.29 24.21
N GLU A 378 20.80 -1.05 25.18
CA GLU A 378 20.84 0.22 25.90
C GLU A 378 21.49 1.29 25.00
N GLY A 379 20.67 2.05 24.27
CA GLY A 379 21.10 3.15 23.41
C GLY A 379 19.99 3.62 22.46
N PRO A 380 20.13 4.78 21.79
CA PRO A 380 19.23 5.15 20.70
C PRO A 380 19.24 4.04 19.64
N SER A 381 18.07 3.56 19.27
CA SER A 381 17.92 2.51 18.27
C SER A 381 18.61 2.90 16.97
N ASP A 382 19.61 2.12 16.57
CA ASP A 382 20.26 2.22 15.25
C ASP A 382 19.35 1.68 14.13
N ASN A 383 18.18 1.12 14.50
CA ASN A 383 17.21 0.63 13.56
C ASN A 383 16.41 1.78 12.93
N MET A 384 16.78 2.14 11.71
CA MET A 384 16.07 3.11 10.86
C MET A 384 14.54 2.88 10.85
N THR A 385 14.10 1.62 10.79
CA THR A 385 12.68 1.24 10.75
C THR A 385 11.92 1.72 12.00
N GLU A 386 12.56 1.61 13.17
CA GLU A 386 11.99 2.03 14.45
C GLU A 386 11.85 3.54 14.54
N ARG A 387 12.90 4.26 14.15
CA ARG A 387 12.87 5.73 14.14
C ARG A 387 11.82 6.28 13.18
N ILE A 388 11.68 5.69 11.99
CA ILE A 388 10.62 6.04 11.02
C ILE A 388 9.25 5.78 11.64
N MET A 389 9.04 4.61 12.26
CA MET A 389 7.76 4.29 12.87
C MET A 389 7.41 5.19 14.05
N HIS A 390 8.38 5.54 14.90
CA HIS A 390 8.17 6.46 16.00
C HIS A 390 7.70 7.84 15.49
N ALA A 391 8.37 8.37 14.46
CA ALA A 391 8.00 9.66 13.87
C ALA A 391 6.60 9.64 13.23
N LEU A 392 6.22 8.53 12.58
CA LEU A 392 4.86 8.34 12.04
C LEU A 392 3.82 8.25 13.16
N CYS A 393 4.10 7.57 14.27
CA CYS A 393 3.21 7.51 15.41
C CYS A 393 3.01 8.89 16.06
N ASP A 394 4.04 9.72 16.14
CA ASP A 394 3.90 11.09 16.64
C ASP A 394 3.07 11.98 15.73
N MET A 395 3.20 11.82 14.40
CA MET A 395 2.28 12.47 13.45
C MET A 395 0.83 12.01 13.67
N ALA A 396 0.61 10.70 13.90
CA ALA A 396 -0.72 10.14 14.17
C ALA A 396 -1.33 10.68 15.47
N ASP A 397 -0.51 10.92 16.50
CA ASP A 397 -0.91 11.57 17.76
C ASP A 397 -1.16 13.09 17.60
N GLY A 398 -0.89 13.67 16.43
CA GLY A 398 -0.96 15.12 16.19
C GLY A 398 0.21 15.91 16.77
N LYS A 399 1.28 15.24 17.21
CA LYS A 399 2.50 15.83 17.77
C LYS A 399 3.49 16.21 16.65
N TYR A 400 3.03 17.05 15.72
CA TYR A 400 3.80 17.39 14.51
C TYR A 400 5.16 18.06 14.79
N SER A 401 5.28 18.83 15.87
CA SER A 401 6.56 19.44 16.26
C SER A 401 7.59 18.40 16.72
N GLU A 402 7.15 17.36 17.44
CA GLU A 402 8.03 16.27 17.90
C GLU A 402 8.45 15.40 16.72
N ALA A 403 7.50 15.06 15.85
CA ALA A 403 7.76 14.35 14.61
C ALA A 403 8.71 15.12 13.70
N LEU A 404 8.56 16.45 13.58
CA LEU A 404 9.44 17.30 12.78
C LEU A 404 10.90 17.18 13.21
N ASN A 405 11.18 17.25 14.52
CA ASN A 405 12.52 17.09 15.06
C ASN A 405 13.11 15.71 14.72
N GLN A 406 12.29 14.66 14.79
CA GLN A 406 12.74 13.30 14.45
C GLN A 406 13.05 13.15 12.96
N TRP A 407 12.19 13.69 12.09
CA TRP A 407 12.44 13.70 10.65
C TRP A 407 13.71 14.50 10.29
N GLU A 408 14.00 15.59 11.00
CA GLU A 408 15.24 16.34 10.84
C GLU A 408 16.46 15.48 11.21
N GLU A 409 16.45 14.80 12.34
CA GLU A 409 17.55 13.88 12.71
C GLU A 409 17.67 12.68 11.76
N LEU A 410 16.55 12.21 11.19
CA LEU A 410 16.54 11.14 10.19
C LEU A 410 17.13 11.61 8.85
N SER A 411 16.83 12.84 8.43
CA SER A 411 17.34 13.39 7.16
C SER A 411 18.86 13.58 7.14
N LYS A 412 19.52 13.62 8.31
CA LYS A 412 20.98 13.70 8.40
C LYS A 412 21.68 12.38 8.07
N VAL A 413 20.97 11.26 8.20
CA VAL A 413 21.53 9.91 8.04
C VAL A 413 20.95 9.14 6.86
N SER A 414 19.87 9.63 6.25
CA SER A 414 19.21 9.02 5.11
C SER A 414 18.68 10.07 4.14
N ASP A 415 18.88 9.84 2.84
CA ASP A 415 18.37 10.66 1.74
C ASP A 415 17.08 10.09 1.12
N ASP A 416 16.32 9.32 1.91
CA ASP A 416 15.03 8.78 1.45
C ASP A 416 14.00 9.91 1.26
N GLU A 417 13.40 9.96 0.06
CA GLU A 417 12.38 10.96 -0.30
C GLU A 417 11.21 10.95 0.69
N MET A 418 10.84 9.79 1.24
CA MET A 418 9.76 9.65 2.21
C MET A 418 10.00 10.49 3.48
N ILE A 419 11.25 10.56 3.95
CA ILE A 419 11.64 11.37 5.12
C ILE A 419 11.41 12.86 4.81
N GLY A 420 11.87 13.31 3.64
CA GLY A 420 11.71 14.69 3.20
C GLY A 420 10.24 15.09 3.00
N VAL A 421 9.44 14.20 2.41
CA VAL A 421 8.00 14.42 2.20
C VAL A 421 7.25 14.53 3.53
N ASN A 422 7.49 13.59 4.47
CA ASN A 422 6.85 13.64 5.79
C ASN A 422 7.29 14.86 6.60
N ARG A 423 8.56 15.27 6.50
CA ARG A 423 9.06 16.52 7.07
C ARG A 423 8.30 17.74 6.50
N GLY A 424 8.10 17.79 5.18
CA GLY A 424 7.31 18.83 4.52
C GLY A 424 5.86 18.89 5.02
N VAL A 425 5.23 17.74 5.25
CA VAL A 425 3.90 17.65 5.85
C VAL A 425 3.90 18.18 7.29
N CYS A 426 4.87 17.82 8.12
CA CYS A 426 4.98 18.37 9.48
C CYS A 426 5.15 19.90 9.47
N LEU A 427 5.96 20.45 8.56
CA LEU A 427 6.14 21.90 8.39
C LEU A 427 4.83 22.61 8.06
N LEU A 428 3.98 22.01 7.21
CA LEU A 428 2.63 22.51 6.94
C LEU A 428 1.80 22.57 8.24
N TYR A 429 1.74 21.48 9.01
CA TYR A 429 0.92 21.42 10.22
C TYR A 429 1.41 22.32 11.36
N VAL A 430 2.70 22.63 11.41
CA VAL A 430 3.30 23.59 12.35
C VAL A 430 3.15 25.05 11.85
N GLY A 431 2.61 25.27 10.64
CA GLY A 431 2.36 26.60 10.08
C GLY A 431 3.57 27.22 9.36
N ARG A 432 4.63 26.46 9.12
CA ARG A 432 5.85 26.87 8.42
C ARG A 432 5.75 26.55 6.91
N LEU A 433 4.68 27.06 6.27
CA LEU A 433 4.35 26.67 4.89
C LEU A 433 5.45 27.01 3.88
N GLN A 434 6.08 28.19 3.97
CA GLN A 434 7.11 28.59 3.02
C GLN A 434 8.31 27.64 3.06
N GLU A 435 8.76 27.26 4.26
CA GLU A 435 9.86 26.32 4.43
C GLU A 435 9.49 24.91 3.96
N GLY A 436 8.26 24.46 4.23
CA GLY A 436 7.78 23.19 3.70
C GLY A 436 7.75 23.18 2.17
N LYS A 437 7.35 24.30 1.55
CA LYS A 437 7.36 24.46 0.09
C LYS A 437 8.80 24.38 -0.45
N ASP A 438 9.71 25.17 0.10
CA ASP A 438 11.11 25.23 -0.35
C ASP A 438 11.80 23.86 -0.18
N LEU A 439 11.49 23.13 0.90
CA LEU A 439 11.97 21.77 1.11
C LEU A 439 11.50 20.81 0.01
N LEU A 440 10.20 20.80 -0.30
CA LEU A 440 9.65 19.91 -1.32
C LEU A 440 10.11 20.30 -2.73
N GLU A 441 10.28 21.59 -3.02
CA GLU A 441 10.91 22.06 -4.28
C GLU A 441 12.35 21.55 -4.38
N GLY A 442 13.12 21.63 -3.29
CA GLY A 442 14.49 21.12 -3.22
C GLY A 442 14.60 19.61 -3.45
N LEU A 443 13.62 18.81 -2.99
CA LEU A 443 13.57 17.38 -3.30
C LEU A 443 13.33 17.12 -4.79
N VAL A 444 12.46 17.90 -5.44
CA VAL A 444 12.27 17.79 -6.89
C VAL A 444 13.54 18.19 -7.64
N ASP A 445 14.22 19.24 -7.18
CA ASP A 445 15.48 19.70 -7.76
C ASP A 445 16.62 18.67 -7.59
N SER A 446 16.57 17.80 -6.57
CA SER A 446 17.48 16.65 -6.42
C SER A 446 17.08 15.43 -7.26
N GLY A 447 16.05 15.54 -8.11
CA GLY A 447 15.61 14.50 -9.03
C GLY A 447 14.55 13.55 -8.46
N ARG A 448 14.00 13.84 -7.27
CA ARG A 448 12.94 13.04 -6.65
C ARG A 448 11.57 13.43 -7.21
N THR A 449 10.71 12.45 -7.51
CA THR A 449 9.50 12.69 -8.33
C THR A 449 8.33 11.76 -8.00
N SER A 450 8.23 11.22 -6.78
CA SER A 450 7.09 10.37 -6.46
C SER A 450 5.76 11.12 -6.55
N HIS A 451 4.68 10.36 -6.77
CA HIS A 451 3.31 10.88 -6.74
C HIS A 451 3.05 11.70 -5.46
N THR A 452 3.45 11.18 -4.29
CA THR A 452 3.22 11.82 -3.00
C THR A 452 3.98 13.13 -2.87
N LEU A 453 5.23 13.20 -3.33
CA LEU A 453 6.01 14.44 -3.36
C LEU A 453 5.34 15.50 -4.25
N LEU A 454 5.02 15.15 -5.50
CA LEU A 454 4.43 16.07 -6.47
C LEU A 454 3.04 16.55 -6.02
N PHE A 455 2.21 15.64 -5.51
CA PHE A 455 0.89 15.97 -4.98
C PHE A 455 0.97 16.89 -3.76
N ASN A 456 1.88 16.63 -2.83
CA ASN A 456 2.07 17.48 -1.65
C ASN A 456 2.63 18.86 -2.03
N LEU A 457 3.59 18.94 -2.94
CA LEU A 457 4.13 20.21 -3.43
C LEU A 457 3.06 21.03 -4.16
N THR A 458 2.26 20.40 -5.01
CA THR A 458 1.16 21.11 -5.69
C THR A 458 0.06 21.54 -4.72
N THR A 459 -0.17 20.79 -3.63
CA THR A 459 -1.01 21.25 -2.50
C THR A 459 -0.41 22.48 -1.83
N MET A 460 0.90 22.52 -1.61
CA MET A 460 1.57 23.70 -1.05
C MET A 460 1.44 24.92 -1.96
N TYR A 461 1.54 24.74 -3.28
CA TYR A 461 1.28 25.83 -4.23
C TYR A 461 -0.14 26.39 -4.12
N GLU A 462 -1.16 25.52 -4.01
CA GLU A 462 -2.55 25.93 -3.82
C GLU A 462 -2.77 26.71 -2.53
N LEU A 463 -2.04 26.37 -1.46
CA LEU A 463 -2.16 27.03 -0.15
C LEU A 463 -1.35 28.33 -0.05
N CYS A 464 -0.22 28.43 -0.74
CA CYS A 464 0.71 29.55 -0.59
C CYS A 464 0.48 30.67 -1.62
N THR A 465 -0.18 30.41 -2.75
CA THR A 465 -0.28 31.41 -3.83
C THR A 465 -1.46 31.25 -4.78
N GLU A 466 -2.00 32.38 -5.23
CA GLU A 466 -3.00 32.47 -6.31
C GLU A 466 -2.42 32.07 -7.69
N ARG A 467 -1.09 32.04 -7.84
CA ARG A 467 -0.41 31.65 -9.09
C ARG A 467 -0.14 30.14 -9.17
N SER A 468 -0.85 29.33 -8.38
CA SER A 468 -0.64 27.89 -8.26
C SER A 468 -0.71 27.16 -9.61
N ARG A 469 -1.64 27.55 -10.50
CA ARG A 469 -1.76 26.96 -11.83
C ARG A 469 -0.49 27.10 -12.67
N THR A 470 0.13 28.28 -12.67
CA THR A 470 1.37 28.52 -13.40
C THR A 470 2.52 27.68 -12.83
N LEU A 471 2.63 27.61 -11.50
CA LEU A 471 3.67 26.81 -10.85
C LEU A 471 3.52 25.31 -11.12
N LYS A 472 2.28 24.78 -11.15
CA LYS A 472 2.02 23.37 -11.49
C LYS A 472 2.46 23.03 -12.92
N VAL A 473 2.21 23.93 -13.88
CA VAL A 473 2.64 23.75 -15.27
C VAL A 473 4.18 23.78 -15.36
N GLN A 474 4.82 24.75 -14.71
CA GLN A 474 6.29 24.83 -14.66
C GLN A 474 6.92 23.61 -13.98
N LEU A 475 6.28 23.09 -12.92
CA LEU A 475 6.71 21.87 -12.25
C LEU A 475 6.62 20.67 -13.19
N THR A 476 5.56 20.58 -14.00
CA THR A 476 5.41 19.52 -15.01
C THR A 476 6.56 19.57 -16.03
N GLU A 477 6.89 20.76 -16.54
CA GLU A 477 8.01 20.95 -17.49
C GLU A 477 9.34 20.57 -16.86
N LYS A 478 9.59 21.01 -15.61
CA LYS A 478 10.79 20.68 -14.86
C LYS A 478 10.94 19.17 -14.66
N VAL A 479 9.90 18.48 -14.20
CA VAL A 479 9.94 17.04 -13.94
C VAL A 479 10.12 16.25 -15.25
N ALA A 480 9.46 16.65 -16.35
CA ALA A 480 9.65 16.02 -17.65
C ALA A 480 11.07 16.20 -18.22
N ALA A 481 11.78 17.24 -17.79
CA ALA A 481 13.16 17.51 -18.17
C ALA A 481 14.19 16.69 -17.37
N LEU A 482 13.81 16.01 -16.28
CA LEU A 482 14.70 15.12 -15.52
C LEU A 482 15.04 13.84 -16.31
N GLU A 483 16.13 13.16 -15.94
CA GLU A 483 16.52 11.90 -16.57
C GLU A 483 15.58 10.76 -16.17
N PRO A 484 15.28 9.82 -17.09
CA PRO A 484 14.51 8.63 -16.76
C PRO A 484 15.21 7.78 -15.69
N THR A 485 14.43 7.20 -14.79
CA THR A 485 14.90 6.29 -13.75
C THR A 485 13.99 5.08 -13.68
N SER A 486 14.46 3.99 -13.10
CA SER A 486 13.68 2.76 -12.88
C SER A 486 12.43 2.96 -12.02
N PHE A 487 12.29 4.11 -11.33
CA PHE A 487 11.15 4.44 -10.47
C PHE A 487 9.97 5.10 -11.21
N GLY A 488 10.02 5.16 -12.54
CA GLY A 488 8.95 5.70 -13.36
C GLY A 488 9.22 7.15 -13.75
N TRP A 489 9.53 7.35 -15.03
CA TRP A 489 9.79 8.68 -15.58
C TRP A 489 8.51 9.43 -15.93
N GLU A 490 7.60 8.80 -16.68
CA GLU A 490 6.37 9.44 -17.12
C GLU A 490 5.41 9.64 -15.94
N LYS A 491 4.90 10.88 -15.78
CA LYS A 491 3.89 11.24 -14.79
C LYS A 491 2.55 11.58 -15.46
N THR A 492 1.49 11.58 -14.67
CA THR A 492 0.12 11.85 -15.09
C THR A 492 -0.34 13.24 -14.65
N ASN A 493 -1.44 13.74 -15.22
CA ASN A 493 -2.07 14.98 -14.76
C ASN A 493 -2.45 14.93 -13.27
N ALA A 494 -2.77 13.74 -12.74
CA ALA A 494 -3.14 13.55 -11.34
C ALA A 494 -1.98 13.86 -10.38
N ASP A 495 -0.74 13.58 -10.77
CA ASP A 495 0.46 13.89 -9.97
C ASP A 495 0.63 15.40 -9.73
N PHE A 496 0.11 16.23 -10.64
CA PHE A 496 0.23 17.69 -10.59
C PHE A 496 -1.08 18.41 -10.22
N LYS A 497 -2.15 17.66 -9.94
CA LYS A 497 -3.52 18.21 -9.75
C LYS A 497 -3.93 19.15 -10.90
N LEU A 498 -3.76 18.68 -12.14
CA LEU A 498 -4.07 19.41 -13.39
C LEU A 498 -5.38 18.96 -14.04
#